data_AF-A0A2V6TDZ1-F1
#
_entry.id   AF-A0A2V6TDZ1-F1
#
_cell.length_a   1.000
_cell.length_b   1.000
_cell.length_c   1.000
_cell.angle_alpha   90.00
_cell.angle_beta   90.00
_cell.angle_gamma   90.00
#
_symmetry.space_group_name_H-M   'P 1'
#
loop_
_entity.id
_entity.type
_entity.pdbx_description
1 polymer ?
#
loop_
_entity_poly.entity_id
_entity_poly.type
_entity_poly.pdbx_seq_one_letter_code
_entity_poly.pdbx_strand_id
1 'polypeptide(L)'
;MWKARTSPLSLDLDIIVTSGTPASQAAKQATGTIPIVMTQLADPVGSGLVASLGRPGGNVTGLSTQDAELGGKRLELLLQVVPRVSRLALLIDETNPATVLIAKGTQAAAASLGLHVQSLGVRDPGDLDRAFAAMR
;
A
#
# COMPACT_ATOMS: atom_id res chain seq x y z
N MET A 1 11.02 -17.70 -5.40
CA MET A 1 9.72 -18.38 -5.22
C MET A 1 9.52 -18.64 -3.72
N TRP A 2 9.06 -17.63 -2.96
CA TRP A 2 8.80 -17.76 -1.52
C TRP A 2 7.33 -18.15 -1.33
N LYS A 3 7.07 -19.44 -1.11
CA LYS A 3 5.75 -19.89 -0.64
C LYS A 3 5.62 -19.48 0.82
N ALA A 4 4.66 -18.61 1.12
CA ALA A 4 4.16 -18.42 2.47
C ALA A 4 3.72 -19.80 2.99
N ARG A 5 4.47 -20.32 3.96
CA ARG A 5 4.17 -21.62 4.58
C ARG A 5 2.99 -21.38 5.50
N THR A 6 1.80 -21.77 5.06
CA THR A 6 0.61 -21.85 5.91
C THR A 6 0.77 -23.02 6.87
N SER A 7 1.64 -22.86 7.87
CA SER A 7 1.60 -23.70 9.05
C SER A 7 0.46 -23.18 9.93
N PRO A 8 -0.47 -24.03 10.40
CA PRO A 8 -1.36 -23.63 11.49
C PRO A 8 -0.48 -23.15 12.65
N LEU A 9 -0.88 -22.08 13.33
CA LEU A 9 -0.17 -21.33 14.36
C LEU A 9 0.19 -22.14 15.64
N SER A 10 0.58 -23.40 15.52
CA SER A 10 1.05 -24.28 16.60
C SER A 10 2.46 -23.95 17.12
N LEU A 11 2.89 -22.71 16.94
CA LEU A 11 4.04 -22.13 17.62
C LEU A 11 3.46 -21.20 18.68
N ASP A 12 3.87 -21.34 19.93
CA ASP A 12 3.55 -20.38 20.98
C ASP A 12 4.27 -19.06 20.64
N LEU A 13 3.61 -18.22 19.85
CA LEU A 13 4.12 -16.92 19.43
C LEU A 13 3.69 -15.87 20.43
N ASP A 14 4.66 -15.16 21.01
CA ASP A 14 4.40 -14.01 21.88
C ASP A 14 3.97 -12.77 21.09
N ILE A 15 4.41 -12.66 19.82
CA ILE A 15 4.13 -11.52 18.95
C ILE A 15 4.22 -11.91 17.47
N ILE A 16 3.42 -11.27 16.62
CA ILE A 16 3.50 -11.37 15.16
C ILE A 16 3.88 -9.99 14.60
N VAL A 17 4.96 -9.91 13.84
CA VAL A 17 5.37 -8.68 13.15
C VAL A 17 5.03 -8.79 11.67
N THR A 18 4.31 -7.80 11.13
CA THR A 18 3.84 -7.78 9.74
C THR A 18 4.27 -6.51 9.02
N SER A 19 4.54 -6.64 7.71
CA SER A 19 4.75 -5.50 6.81
C SER A 19 3.73 -5.55 5.68
N GLY A 20 3.12 -4.40 5.38
CA GLY A 20 2.06 -4.27 4.39
C GLY A 20 0.67 -4.74 4.86
N THR A 21 -0.36 -4.11 4.28
CA THR A 21 -1.77 -4.38 4.59
C THR A 21 -2.18 -5.86 4.43
N PRO A 22 -1.79 -6.58 3.36
CA PRO A 22 -2.22 -7.98 3.18
C PRO A 22 -1.71 -8.91 4.30
N ALA A 23 -0.45 -8.75 4.73
CA ALA A 23 0.12 -9.57 5.78
C ALA A 23 -0.55 -9.31 7.13
N SER A 24 -0.81 -8.04 7.47
CA SER A 24 -1.51 -7.68 8.72
C SER A 24 -2.95 -8.18 8.75
N GLN A 25 -3.66 -8.14 7.61
CA GLN A 25 -5.01 -8.69 7.52
C GLN A 25 -5.02 -10.21 7.72
N ALA A 26 -4.09 -10.93 7.07
CA ALA A 26 -3.95 -12.36 7.25
C ALA A 26 -3.65 -12.72 8.72
N ALA A 27 -2.73 -12.00 9.37
CA ALA A 27 -2.42 -12.20 10.79
C ALA A 27 -3.64 -11.96 11.70
N LYS A 28 -4.38 -10.86 11.48
CA LYS A 28 -5.60 -10.54 12.25
C LYS A 28 -6.70 -11.59 12.08
N GLN A 29 -6.83 -12.17 10.88
CA GLN A 29 -7.77 -13.28 10.63
C GLN A 29 -7.34 -14.57 11.33
N ALA A 30 -6.03 -14.81 11.44
CA ALA A 30 -5.49 -16.02 12.03
C ALA A 30 -5.51 -16.00 13.58
N THR A 31 -5.51 -14.82 14.21
CA THR A 31 -5.57 -14.69 15.68
C THR A 31 -6.13 -13.34 16.16
N GLY A 32 -6.99 -13.42 17.18
CA GLY A 32 -7.51 -12.25 17.90
C GLY A 32 -6.82 -11.98 19.25
N THR A 33 -5.86 -12.81 19.66
CA THR A 33 -5.24 -12.77 21.01
C THR A 33 -3.76 -12.48 20.99
N ILE A 34 -3.03 -13.01 20.00
CA ILE A 34 -1.58 -12.76 19.88
C ILE A 34 -1.38 -11.31 19.43
N PRO A 35 -0.55 -10.50 20.11
CA PRO A 35 -0.23 -9.15 19.67
C PRO A 35 0.35 -9.10 18.25
N ILE A 36 -0.15 -8.19 17.43
CA ILE A 36 0.31 -7.95 16.06
C ILE A 36 0.89 -6.55 15.98
N VAL A 37 2.16 -6.46 15.57
CA VAL A 37 2.86 -5.19 15.29
C VAL A 37 3.02 -5.02 13.78
N MET A 38 2.34 -4.02 13.23
CA MET A 38 2.44 -3.64 11.82
C MET A 38 3.55 -2.59 11.63
N THR A 39 4.35 -2.69 10.55
CA THR A 39 5.49 -1.77 10.34
C THR A 39 5.34 -0.80 9.17
N GLN A 40 4.51 -1.11 8.18
CA GLN A 40 4.39 -0.33 6.93
C GLN A 40 2.98 -0.43 6.32
N LEU A 41 2.00 0.22 6.95
CA LEU A 41 0.63 0.24 6.43
C LEU A 41 0.21 1.63 5.98
N ALA A 42 -0.34 1.72 4.78
CA ALA A 42 -0.82 2.99 4.22
C ALA A 42 -2.02 3.55 4.98
N ASP A 43 -2.99 2.70 5.34
CA ASP A 43 -4.19 3.14 6.06
C ASP A 43 -4.76 2.04 6.96
N PRO A 44 -4.26 1.90 8.21
CA PRO A 44 -4.75 0.87 9.12
C PRO A 44 -6.17 1.15 9.63
N VAL A 45 -6.66 2.40 9.56
CA VAL A 45 -8.02 2.76 9.99
C VAL A 45 -9.02 2.45 8.88
N GLY A 46 -8.80 2.96 7.67
CA GLY A 46 -9.68 2.73 6.53
C GLY A 46 -9.69 1.27 6.06
N SER A 47 -8.63 0.50 6.33
CA SER A 47 -8.64 -0.96 6.12
C SER A 47 -9.35 -1.75 7.23
N GLY A 48 -9.83 -1.10 8.29
CA GLY A 48 -10.51 -1.74 9.42
C GLY A 48 -9.58 -2.59 10.30
N LEU A 49 -8.25 -2.43 10.16
CA LEU A 49 -7.28 -3.13 10.99
C LEU A 49 -7.28 -2.59 12.41
N VAL A 50 -7.44 -1.27 12.59
CA VAL A 50 -7.53 -0.61 13.89
C VAL A 50 -8.68 0.40 13.92
N ALA A 51 -9.23 0.69 15.10
CA ALA A 51 -10.31 1.67 15.25
C ALA A 51 -9.83 3.12 15.11
N SER A 52 -8.62 3.42 15.60
CA SER A 52 -7.95 4.72 15.44
C SER A 52 -6.44 4.57 15.64
N LEU A 53 -5.66 5.55 15.16
CA LEU A 53 -4.20 5.53 15.33
C LEU A 53 -3.78 5.71 16.80
N GLY A 54 -4.46 6.57 17.56
CA GLY A 54 -4.14 6.81 18.97
C GLY A 54 -4.66 5.73 19.91
N ARG A 55 -5.71 5.01 19.51
CA ARG A 55 -6.34 3.92 20.28
C ARG A 55 -6.80 2.82 19.33
N PRO A 56 -5.95 1.81 19.06
CA PRO A 56 -6.24 0.79 18.07
C PRO A 56 -7.45 -0.12 18.36
N GLY A 57 -7.74 -0.36 19.64
CA GLY A 57 -8.97 -1.06 20.07
C GLY A 57 -8.97 -2.59 19.93
N GLY A 58 -7.82 -3.23 19.77
CA GLY A 58 -7.68 -4.69 19.66
C GLY A 58 -6.24 -5.16 19.83
N ASN A 59 -5.89 -6.33 19.30
CA ASN A 59 -4.54 -6.90 19.36
C ASN A 59 -3.57 -6.35 18.30
N VAL A 60 -4.00 -5.41 17.45
CA VAL A 60 -3.18 -4.82 16.37
C VAL A 60 -2.70 -3.42 16.79
N THR A 61 -1.40 -3.15 16.63
CA THR A 61 -0.78 -1.84 16.82
C THR A 61 0.41 -1.68 15.86
N GLY A 62 1.09 -0.53 15.86
CA GLY A 62 2.37 -0.34 15.19
C GLY A 62 2.49 0.97 14.42
N LEU A 63 3.14 0.89 13.26
CA LEU A 63 3.53 2.03 12.43
C LEU A 63 2.75 2.04 11.11
N SER A 64 2.15 3.20 10.80
CA SER A 64 1.57 3.50 9.49
C SER A 64 2.48 4.42 8.70
N THR A 65 2.50 4.27 7.38
CA THR A 65 3.17 5.19 6.46
C THR A 65 2.13 6.12 5.84
N GLN A 66 2.45 7.42 5.73
CA GLN A 66 1.58 8.42 5.10
C GLN A 66 1.76 8.43 3.58
N ASP A 67 1.78 7.25 2.96
CA ASP A 67 2.15 7.13 1.55
C ASP A 67 1.12 7.73 0.61
N ALA A 68 -0.16 7.72 0.98
CA ALA A 68 -1.23 8.28 0.15
C ALA A 68 -1.20 9.82 0.15
N GLU A 69 -0.95 10.41 1.32
CA GLU A 69 -0.86 11.85 1.53
C GLU A 69 0.39 12.44 0.86
N LEU A 70 1.48 11.67 0.79
CA LEU A 70 2.73 12.10 0.16
C LEU A 70 2.74 12.02 -1.37
N GLY A 71 1.67 11.49 -2.00
CA GLY A 71 1.58 11.38 -3.46
C GLY A 71 1.82 12.72 -4.19
N GLY A 72 1.17 13.78 -3.74
CA GLY A 72 1.35 15.12 -4.31
C GLY A 72 2.77 15.66 -4.13
N LYS A 73 3.40 15.41 -2.97
CA LYS A 73 4.76 15.88 -2.73
C LYS A 73 5.77 15.19 -3.64
N ARG A 74 5.57 13.90 -3.93
CA ARG A 74 6.38 13.15 -4.89
C ARG A 74 6.24 13.73 -6.31
N LEU A 75 5.03 14.15 -6.70
CA LEU A 75 4.81 14.82 -7.98
C LEU A 75 5.48 16.20 -8.05
N GLU A 76 5.38 17.00 -6.99
CA GLU A 76 6.09 18.29 -6.91
C GLU A 76 7.60 18.11 -7.08
N LEU A 77 8.19 17.11 -6.40
CA LEU A 77 9.61 16.78 -6.54
C LEU A 77 9.95 16.32 -7.95
N LEU A 78 9.09 15.51 -8.58
CA LEU A 78 9.28 15.11 -9.98
C LEU A 78 9.31 16.32 -10.91
N LEU A 79 8.43 17.31 -10.70
CA LEU A 79 8.40 18.54 -11.49
C LEU A 79 9.61 19.44 -11.26
N GLN A 80 10.28 19.35 -10.11
CA GLN A 80 11.56 20.04 -9.90
C GLN A 80 12.69 19.44 -10.75
N VAL A 81 12.68 18.12 -10.96
CA VAL A 81 13.71 17.40 -11.72
C VAL A 81 13.41 17.41 -13.22
N VAL A 82 12.14 17.23 -13.60
CA VAL A 82 11.66 17.12 -14.99
C VAL A 82 10.52 18.12 -15.23
N PRO A 83 10.82 19.44 -15.32
CA PRO A 83 9.80 20.50 -15.29
C PRO A 83 8.87 20.55 -16.50
N ARG A 84 9.18 19.82 -17.59
CA ARG A 84 8.37 19.78 -18.81
C ARG A 84 7.48 18.54 -18.93
N VAL A 85 7.44 17.70 -17.91
CA VAL A 85 6.56 16.52 -17.93
C VAL A 85 5.09 16.97 -17.85
N SER A 86 4.26 16.48 -18.76
CA SER A 86 2.82 16.74 -18.79
C SER A 86 1.99 15.45 -18.68
N ARG A 87 2.65 14.30 -18.79
CA ARG A 87 2.03 12.97 -18.86
C ARG A 87 2.80 12.01 -17.99
N LEU A 88 2.07 11.27 -17.16
CA LEU A 88 2.62 10.31 -16.20
C LEU A 88 1.89 8.99 -16.31
N ALA A 89 2.65 7.90 -16.33
CA ALA A 89 2.09 6.57 -16.16
C ALA A 89 2.22 6.15 -14.68
N LEU A 90 1.15 5.61 -14.12
CA LEU A 90 1.12 5.08 -12.76
C LEU A 90 0.82 3.59 -12.80
N LEU A 91 1.82 2.78 -12.47
CA LEU A 91 1.68 1.33 -12.32
C LEU A 91 1.12 1.01 -10.93
N ILE A 92 0.07 0.19 -10.87
CA ILE A 92 -0.67 -0.11 -9.65
C ILE A 92 -0.76 -1.63 -9.49
N ASP A 93 -0.18 -2.17 -8.42
CA ASP A 93 -0.44 -3.55 -8.01
C ASP A 93 -1.90 -3.67 -7.54
N GLU A 94 -2.77 -4.29 -8.33
CA GLU A 94 -4.20 -4.40 -7.99
C GLU A 94 -4.48 -5.38 -6.84
N THR A 95 -3.51 -6.23 -6.50
CA THR A 95 -3.66 -7.23 -5.44
C THR A 95 -3.42 -6.64 -4.06
N ASN A 96 -2.88 -5.42 -3.98
CA ASN A 96 -2.57 -4.73 -2.76
C ASN A 96 -3.50 -3.51 -2.57
N PRO A 97 -4.42 -3.51 -1.60
CA PRO A 97 -5.30 -2.36 -1.34
C PRO A 97 -4.54 -1.04 -1.06
N ALA A 98 -3.33 -1.11 -0.52
CA ALA A 98 -2.52 0.07 -0.22
C ALA A 98 -2.09 0.84 -1.48
N THR A 99 -1.67 0.15 -2.53
CA THR A 99 -1.23 0.77 -3.80
C THR A 99 -2.39 1.45 -4.51
N VAL A 100 -3.60 0.87 -4.44
CA VAL A 100 -4.83 1.49 -4.97
C VAL A 100 -5.14 2.80 -4.24
N LEU A 101 -4.99 2.84 -2.91
CA LEU A 101 -5.20 4.06 -2.13
C LEU A 101 -4.16 5.13 -2.46
N ILE A 102 -2.88 4.76 -2.51
CA ILE A 102 -1.78 5.66 -2.89
C ILE A 102 -2.00 6.21 -4.30
N ALA A 103 -2.48 5.38 -5.22
CA ALA A 103 -2.76 5.79 -6.59
C ALA A 103 -3.86 6.84 -6.66
N LYS A 104 -4.94 6.69 -5.90
CA LYS A 104 -6.00 7.70 -5.81
C LYS A 104 -5.47 9.04 -5.30
N GLY A 105 -4.67 9.03 -4.23
CA GLY A 105 -4.05 10.26 -3.71
C GLY A 105 -3.14 10.94 -4.73
N THR A 106 -2.35 10.13 -5.45
CA THR A 106 -1.45 10.62 -6.52
C THR A 106 -2.23 11.19 -7.70
N GLN A 107 -3.31 10.53 -8.15
CA GLN A 107 -4.18 11.03 -9.22
C GLN A 107 -4.84 12.36 -8.85
N ALA A 108 -5.34 12.48 -7.62
CA ALA A 108 -5.96 13.72 -7.13
C ALA A 108 -4.96 14.89 -7.15
N ALA A 109 -3.73 14.66 -6.69
CA ALA A 109 -2.68 15.67 -6.72
C ALA A 109 -2.18 15.98 -8.14
N ALA A 110 -2.12 14.98 -9.02
CA ALA A 110 -1.76 15.20 -10.42
C ALA A 110 -2.79 16.10 -11.13
N ALA A 111 -4.09 15.90 -10.85
CA ALA A 111 -5.15 16.72 -11.40
C ALA A 111 -5.03 18.19 -10.96
N SER A 112 -4.70 18.46 -9.68
CA SER A 112 -4.48 19.84 -9.20
C SER A 112 -3.22 20.49 -9.79
N LEU A 113 -2.26 19.69 -10.26
CA LEU A 113 -1.04 20.14 -10.93
C LEU A 113 -1.16 20.19 -12.46
N GLY A 114 -2.34 19.86 -13.03
CA GLY A 114 -2.57 19.88 -14.48
C GLY A 114 -1.87 18.76 -15.25
N LEU A 115 -1.51 17.65 -14.58
CA LEU A 115 -0.83 16.51 -15.18
C LEU A 115 -1.83 15.44 -15.64
N HIS A 116 -1.59 14.87 -16.83
CA HIS A 116 -2.37 13.74 -17.32
C HIS A 116 -1.80 12.42 -16.78
N VAL A 117 -2.58 11.69 -15.98
CA VAL A 117 -2.17 10.39 -15.43
C VAL A 117 -2.85 9.25 -16.20
N GLN A 118 -2.05 8.33 -16.73
CA GLN A 118 -2.50 7.03 -17.21
C GLN A 118 -2.27 5.99 -16.12
N SER A 119 -3.33 5.41 -15.57
CA SER A 119 -3.21 4.34 -14.58
C SER A 119 -3.25 2.96 -15.22
N LEU A 120 -2.32 2.11 -14.83
CA LEU A 120 -2.08 0.80 -15.41
C LEU A 120 -2.01 -0.23 -14.27
N GLY A 121 -3.05 -1.05 -14.18
CA GLY A 121 -3.11 -2.15 -13.21
C GLY A 121 -2.18 -3.30 -13.62
N VAL A 122 -1.46 -3.84 -12.66
CA VAL A 122 -0.66 -5.07 -12.76
C VAL A 122 -1.04 -6.00 -11.63
N ARG A 123 -1.06 -7.31 -11.87
CA ARG A 123 -1.39 -8.33 -10.86
C ARG A 123 -0.23 -9.23 -10.55
N ASP A 124 0.65 -9.43 -11.52
CA ASP A 124 1.88 -10.19 -11.37
C ASP A 124 2.99 -9.62 -12.27
N PRO A 125 4.26 -10.04 -12.05
CA PRO A 125 5.38 -9.53 -12.83
C PRO A 125 5.27 -9.73 -14.35
N GLY A 126 4.52 -10.72 -14.82
CA GLY A 126 4.29 -10.98 -16.24
C GLY A 126 3.44 -9.90 -16.93
N ASP A 127 2.69 -9.09 -16.17
CA ASP A 127 1.92 -7.97 -16.72
C ASP A 127 2.79 -6.75 -17.06
N LEU A 128 4.03 -6.68 -16.56
CA LEU A 128 4.87 -5.48 -16.65
C LEU A 128 5.18 -5.10 -18.10
N ASP A 129 5.57 -6.06 -18.94
CA ASP A 129 5.91 -5.78 -20.34
C ASP A 129 4.72 -5.18 -21.09
N ARG A 130 3.52 -5.75 -20.86
CA ARG A 130 2.27 -5.23 -21.43
C ARG A 130 1.97 -3.83 -20.90
N ALA A 131 2.17 -3.59 -19.61
CA ALA A 131 1.90 -2.30 -18.99
C ALA A 131 2.86 -1.23 -19.54
N PHE A 132 4.17 -1.53 -19.64
CA PHE A 132 5.15 -0.62 -20.25
C PHE A 132 4.83 -0.34 -21.72
N ALA A 133 4.46 -1.34 -22.51
CA ALA A 133 4.07 -1.15 -23.90
C ALA A 133 2.79 -0.28 -24.06
N ALA A 134 1.92 -0.27 -23.05
CA ALA A 134 0.72 0.55 -23.01
C ALA A 134 0.97 2.00 -22.55
N MET A 135 2.13 2.29 -21.94
CA MET A 135 2.54 3.65 -21.57
C MET A 135 2.78 4.43 -22.85
N ARG A 136 1.79 5.22 -23.24
CA ARG A 136 1.90 6.11 -24.40
C ARG A 136 2.16 7.51 -23.95
#